data_AF-A0A3E1F1Y5-F1
#
_entry.id   AF-A0A3E1F1Y5-F1
#
_cell.length_a   1.000
_cell.length_b   1.000
_cell.length_c   1.000
_cell.angle_alpha   90.00
_cell.angle_beta   90.00
_cell.angle_gamma   90.00
#
_symmetry.space_group_name_H-M   'P 1'
#
loop_
_entity.id
_entity.type
_entity.pdbx_description
1 polymer ?
#
loop_
_entity_poly.entity_id
_entity_poly.type
_entity_poly.pdbx_seq_one_letter_code
_entity_poly.pdbx_strand_id
1 'polypeptide(L)'
;MMRNFVLLLALFGPLFLLAQEDYNECTNAFELCPNTTFTLNNIGANATVCANCEDDFNFCFSGENSIWMTFTTNSTGGDVNVNFNNINFENNPGQGIELQAVIVKADLPCIPSSYTEVSNCEAAATTNFTLNAPGLAPSTTYYVVVNGVAGTTENAEATFDVSMTGLGVERNPQITISTNDSVVCKDENVVFNASTVDCGNPIAFNWFVNGVEVGTTIDPVFETKDLNDGDVVSAEMICFTQCRDTVSSNTISFTVYDFVVDAGPDLYITQGEEVMLEGETSQSTFYWTPIYNINDANLLKPIVFPNETTTYYLTGYNGHCYISDEMTVFVENTLEIPNTFSPNGDGINDDWEILGIENFPDCFIQVYNRWGQVVFQTTGYPIEKRWKGNSESGKPLASGSYYYVVNLRDANYDEPFKGTVTIIR
;
A
#
# COMPACT_ATOMS: atom_id res chain seq x y z
N MET A 1 -8.78 4.84 -75.92
CA MET A 1 -8.76 3.39 -76.21
C MET A 1 -7.86 2.74 -75.16
N MET A 2 -8.43 2.42 -73.99
CA MET A 2 -7.69 1.94 -72.80
C MET A 2 -8.17 0.52 -72.46
N ARG A 3 -7.19 -0.35 -72.19
CA ARG A 3 -7.31 -1.80 -71.98
C ARG A 3 -8.04 -2.13 -70.67
N ASN A 4 -8.98 -3.07 -70.74
CA ASN A 4 -9.54 -3.75 -69.57
C ASN A 4 -8.51 -4.75 -69.02
N PHE A 5 -8.16 -4.61 -67.74
CA PHE A 5 -7.52 -5.65 -66.94
C PHE A 5 -8.61 -6.34 -66.11
N VAL A 6 -8.83 -7.63 -66.35
CA VAL A 6 -9.64 -8.49 -65.47
C VAL A 6 -8.69 -9.04 -64.41
N LEU A 7 -8.86 -8.61 -63.16
CA LEU A 7 -8.15 -9.15 -62.01
C LEU A 7 -8.93 -10.39 -61.53
N LEU A 8 -8.34 -11.58 -61.67
CA LEU A 8 -8.89 -12.83 -61.15
C LEU A 8 -8.56 -12.92 -59.66
N LEU A 9 -9.55 -12.73 -58.78
CA LEU A 9 -9.39 -12.88 -57.34
C LEU A 9 -9.50 -14.39 -57.00
N ALA A 10 -8.39 -15.03 -56.67
CA ALA A 10 -8.40 -16.39 -56.13
C ALA A 10 -8.77 -16.32 -54.63
N LEU A 11 -9.92 -16.87 -54.26
CA LEU A 11 -10.26 -17.14 -52.86
C LEU A 11 -9.34 -18.24 -52.33
N PHE A 12 -8.35 -17.87 -51.52
CA PHE A 12 -7.71 -18.79 -50.58
C PHE A 12 -8.63 -18.93 -49.37
N GLY A 13 -9.32 -20.07 -49.27
CA GLY A 13 -9.96 -20.47 -48.02
C GLY A 13 -8.88 -20.77 -46.96
N PRO A 14 -9.13 -20.52 -45.67
CA PRO A 14 -8.18 -20.87 -44.63
C PRO A 14 -8.03 -22.40 -44.61
N LEU A 15 -6.85 -22.90 -44.95
CA LEU A 15 -6.42 -24.22 -44.50
C LEU A 15 -6.31 -24.13 -42.99
N PHE A 16 -7.27 -24.74 -42.29
CA PHE A 16 -7.07 -25.16 -40.90
C PHE A 16 -5.98 -26.23 -40.94
N LEU A 17 -4.72 -25.81 -40.77
CA LEU A 17 -3.73 -26.69 -40.18
C LEU A 17 -4.22 -26.91 -38.75
N LEU A 18 -4.75 -28.09 -38.46
CA LEU A 18 -4.93 -28.53 -37.09
C LEU A 18 -3.52 -28.55 -36.49
N ALA A 19 -3.21 -27.54 -35.67
CA ALA A 19 -2.02 -27.60 -34.84
C ALA A 19 -2.19 -28.82 -33.93
N GLN A 20 -1.13 -29.61 -33.83
CA GLN A 20 -1.08 -30.73 -32.90
C GLN A 20 -1.24 -30.17 -31.48
N GLU A 21 -2.10 -30.80 -30.66
CA GLU A 21 -2.34 -30.36 -29.29
C GLU A 21 -1.03 -30.35 -28.48
N ASP A 22 -0.87 -29.32 -27.63
CA ASP A 22 0.42 -29.02 -26.99
C ASP A 22 0.88 -30.12 -26.01
N TYR A 23 -0.02 -31.01 -25.55
CA TYR A 23 0.21 -31.96 -24.44
C TYR A 23 0.55 -33.40 -24.87
N ASN A 24 1.00 -33.59 -26.11
CA ASN A 24 1.45 -34.90 -26.62
C ASN A 24 2.82 -35.32 -26.06
N GLU A 25 3.59 -34.37 -25.52
CA GLU A 25 4.89 -34.60 -24.89
C GLU A 25 4.82 -34.30 -23.39
N CYS A 26 5.59 -35.03 -22.59
CA CYS A 26 5.65 -34.84 -21.13
C CYS A 26 6.05 -33.41 -20.71
N THR A 27 6.88 -32.74 -21.50
CA THR A 27 7.39 -31.37 -21.22
C THR A 27 6.28 -30.33 -21.22
N ASN A 28 5.22 -30.57 -21.97
CA ASN A 28 4.06 -29.71 -22.12
C ASN A 28 2.79 -30.38 -21.56
N ALA A 29 2.95 -31.33 -20.63
CA ALA A 29 1.84 -32.06 -20.03
C ALA A 29 0.74 -31.11 -19.55
N PHE A 30 -0.52 -31.44 -19.87
CA PHE A 30 -1.66 -30.64 -19.49
C PHE A 30 -1.88 -30.66 -17.97
N GLU A 31 -1.88 -29.50 -17.33
CA GLU A 31 -2.03 -29.44 -15.88
C GLU A 31 -3.49 -29.60 -15.44
N LEU A 32 -3.76 -30.61 -14.60
CA LEU A 32 -5.07 -30.82 -14.01
C LEU A 32 -5.24 -29.93 -12.78
N CYS A 33 -6.40 -29.28 -12.70
CA CYS A 33 -6.83 -28.52 -11.53
C CYS A 33 -7.81 -29.31 -10.65
N PRO A 34 -7.64 -29.30 -9.32
CA PRO A 34 -8.55 -30.04 -8.43
C PRO A 34 -9.98 -29.58 -8.60
N ASN A 35 -10.95 -30.51 -8.50
CA ASN A 35 -12.38 -30.22 -8.60
C ASN A 35 -12.83 -29.52 -9.90
N THR A 36 -11.97 -29.50 -10.93
CA THR A 36 -12.27 -28.96 -12.26
C THR A 36 -12.38 -30.12 -13.25
N THR A 37 -13.32 -30.02 -14.19
CA THR A 37 -13.47 -31.00 -15.27
C THR A 37 -12.97 -30.38 -16.57
N PHE A 38 -12.11 -31.10 -17.29
CA PHE A 38 -11.56 -30.71 -18.58
C PHE A 38 -11.97 -31.72 -19.65
N THR A 39 -12.31 -31.25 -20.84
CA THR A 39 -12.52 -32.12 -22.00
C THR A 39 -11.22 -32.17 -22.80
N LEU A 40 -10.59 -33.35 -22.84
CA LEU A 40 -9.34 -33.60 -23.56
C LEU A 40 -9.55 -34.72 -24.59
N ASN A 41 -8.55 -34.91 -25.45
CA ASN A 41 -8.54 -36.00 -26.42
C ASN A 41 -7.10 -36.44 -26.70
N ASN A 42 -6.93 -37.66 -27.21
CA ASN A 42 -5.65 -38.15 -27.74
C ASN A 42 -5.65 -38.25 -29.28
N ILE A 43 -6.48 -37.44 -29.97
CA ILE A 43 -6.61 -37.47 -31.42
C ILE A 43 -5.33 -36.90 -32.05
N GLY A 44 -4.68 -37.67 -32.92
CA GLY A 44 -3.44 -37.28 -33.59
C GLY A 44 -2.21 -37.25 -32.68
N ALA A 45 -2.30 -37.81 -31.47
CA ALA A 45 -1.13 -38.05 -30.64
C ALA A 45 -0.29 -39.20 -31.23
N ASN A 46 1.02 -39.13 -31.03
CA ASN A 46 2.00 -40.05 -31.63
C ASN A 46 3.15 -40.24 -30.64
N ALA A 47 3.84 -41.38 -30.74
CA ALA A 47 5.10 -41.57 -30.03
C ALA A 47 6.19 -40.60 -30.52
N THR A 48 6.98 -40.12 -29.57
CA THR A 48 8.14 -39.27 -29.78
C THR A 48 9.30 -40.11 -30.33
N VAL A 49 9.74 -39.78 -31.55
CA VAL A 49 10.76 -40.59 -32.24
C VAL A 49 12.17 -40.21 -31.76
N CYS A 50 12.60 -40.79 -30.64
CA CYS A 50 13.98 -40.69 -30.15
C CYS A 50 14.31 -41.81 -29.15
N ALA A 51 15.54 -41.84 -28.62
CA ALA A 51 15.99 -42.89 -27.70
C ALA A 51 16.04 -42.38 -26.26
N ASN A 52 15.39 -43.11 -25.35
CA ASN A 52 15.10 -42.76 -23.97
C ASN A 52 14.22 -41.51 -23.84
N CYS A 53 13.23 -41.38 -24.72
CA CYS A 53 12.26 -40.30 -24.66
C CYS A 53 11.14 -40.62 -23.68
N GLU A 54 10.33 -39.62 -23.36
CA GLU A 54 9.36 -39.69 -22.27
C GLU A 54 8.39 -40.87 -22.38
N ASP A 55 8.18 -41.40 -23.57
CA ASP A 55 7.29 -42.52 -23.91
C ASP A 55 8.00 -43.89 -24.02
N ASP A 56 9.34 -43.94 -23.88
CA ASP A 56 10.16 -45.16 -23.85
C ASP A 56 10.07 -45.91 -22.49
N PHE A 57 8.86 -46.06 -21.96
CA PHE A 57 8.60 -46.82 -20.74
C PHE A 57 7.89 -48.16 -21.02
N ASN A 58 8.02 -49.10 -20.08
CA ASN A 58 7.41 -50.44 -20.18
C ASN A 58 7.08 -51.00 -18.79
N PHE A 59 6.08 -50.43 -18.13
CA PHE A 59 5.58 -50.89 -16.83
C PHE A 59 4.09 -51.30 -16.87
N CYS A 60 3.23 -50.46 -17.46
CA CYS A 60 1.76 -50.67 -17.56
C CYS A 60 1.33 -50.93 -19.01
N PHE A 61 1.92 -50.21 -19.96
CA PHE A 61 1.81 -50.36 -21.41
C PHE A 61 3.05 -49.73 -22.07
N SER A 62 3.20 -49.89 -23.38
CA SER A 62 4.19 -49.16 -24.19
C SER A 62 3.61 -47.82 -24.63
N GLY A 63 4.40 -46.73 -24.50
CA GLY A 63 4.01 -45.42 -25.04
C GLY A 63 4.06 -45.45 -26.57
N GLU A 64 2.90 -45.54 -27.23
CA GLU A 64 2.80 -45.61 -28.69
C GLU A 64 1.99 -44.45 -29.28
N ASN A 65 0.95 -44.02 -28.56
CA ASN A 65 0.14 -42.84 -28.82
C ASN A 65 -0.27 -42.24 -27.47
N SER A 66 0.70 -41.65 -26.77
CA SER A 66 0.52 -41.16 -25.41
C SER A 66 0.28 -39.66 -25.37
N ILE A 67 -0.63 -39.25 -24.49
CA ILE A 67 -0.77 -37.87 -24.04
C ILE A 67 -0.43 -37.76 -22.55
N TRP A 68 -0.02 -36.58 -22.15
CA TRP A 68 0.48 -36.34 -20.80
C TRP A 68 -0.36 -35.28 -20.11
N MET A 69 -0.77 -35.60 -18.89
CA MET A 69 -1.28 -34.62 -17.93
C MET A 69 -0.38 -34.60 -16.70
N THR A 70 -0.44 -33.52 -15.93
CA THR A 70 0.36 -33.35 -14.71
C THR A 70 -0.48 -32.78 -13.58
N PHE A 71 -0.13 -33.12 -12.34
CA PHE A 71 -0.67 -32.47 -11.15
C PHE A 71 0.37 -32.50 -10.03
N THR A 72 0.27 -31.55 -9.10
CA THR A 72 1.09 -31.50 -7.89
C THR A 72 0.21 -31.68 -6.66
N THR A 73 0.62 -32.59 -5.77
CA THR A 73 -0.05 -32.80 -4.49
C THR A 73 0.12 -31.61 -3.55
N ASN A 74 -0.81 -31.43 -2.62
CA ASN A 74 -0.73 -30.42 -1.57
C ASN A 74 0.38 -30.75 -0.55
N SER A 75 0.57 -29.87 0.45
CA SER A 75 1.64 -30.00 1.45
C SER A 75 1.51 -31.21 2.39
N THR A 76 0.38 -31.92 2.35
CA THR A 76 0.11 -33.10 3.18
C THR A 76 0.32 -34.38 2.38
N GLY A 77 0.01 -34.38 1.08
CA GLY A 77 -0.10 -35.58 0.27
C GLY A 77 -1.36 -36.37 0.61
N GLY A 78 -1.45 -37.60 0.12
CA GLY A 78 -2.60 -38.48 0.33
C GLY A 78 -3.17 -39.05 -0.97
N ASP A 79 -4.37 -39.59 -0.88
CA ASP A 79 -5.00 -40.30 -2.00
C ASP A 79 -5.46 -39.32 -3.07
N VAL A 80 -5.27 -39.71 -4.34
CA VAL A 80 -5.74 -38.97 -5.52
C VAL A 80 -6.47 -39.92 -6.46
N ASN A 81 -7.64 -39.50 -6.92
CA ASN A 81 -8.45 -40.19 -7.91
C ASN A 81 -8.57 -39.32 -9.16
N VAL A 82 -8.15 -39.84 -10.31
CA VAL A 82 -8.34 -39.20 -11.62
C VAL A 82 -9.43 -39.96 -12.37
N ASN A 83 -10.55 -39.29 -12.65
CA ASN A 83 -11.73 -39.89 -13.25
C ASN A 83 -11.83 -39.51 -14.72
N PHE A 84 -12.02 -40.51 -15.57
CA PHE A 84 -12.27 -40.37 -17.01
C PHE A 84 -13.72 -40.68 -17.30
N ASN A 85 -14.46 -39.70 -17.81
CA ASN A 85 -15.89 -39.78 -18.09
C ASN A 85 -16.20 -39.39 -19.53
N ASN A 86 -17.42 -39.69 -19.99
CA ASN A 86 -17.91 -39.29 -21.31
C ASN A 86 -16.97 -39.69 -22.46
N ILE A 87 -16.35 -40.87 -22.33
CA ILE A 87 -15.37 -41.37 -23.31
C ILE A 87 -16.11 -41.67 -24.62
N ASN A 88 -15.66 -41.03 -25.69
CA ASN A 88 -16.19 -41.20 -27.03
C ASN A 88 -15.05 -41.49 -28.01
N PHE A 89 -14.98 -42.73 -28.49
CA PHE A 89 -13.96 -43.19 -29.43
C PHE A 89 -14.27 -42.78 -30.88
N GLU A 90 -13.22 -42.48 -31.63
CA GLU A 90 -13.29 -42.40 -33.08
C GLU A 90 -13.55 -43.80 -33.68
N ASN A 91 -14.42 -43.88 -34.69
CA ASN A 91 -14.89 -45.14 -35.24
C ASN A 91 -14.39 -45.36 -36.68
N ASN A 92 -13.06 -45.30 -36.86
CA ASN A 92 -12.43 -45.54 -38.15
C ASN A 92 -12.12 -47.04 -38.34
N PRO A 93 -12.29 -47.60 -39.56
CA PRO A 93 -11.97 -49.00 -39.81
C PRO A 93 -10.52 -49.35 -39.48
N GLY A 94 -10.34 -50.30 -38.56
CA GLY A 94 -9.03 -50.81 -38.16
C GLY A 94 -8.34 -50.04 -37.04
N GLN A 95 -8.94 -48.96 -36.55
CA GLN A 95 -8.50 -48.22 -35.36
C GLN A 95 -8.81 -49.00 -34.08
N GLY A 96 -7.97 -48.84 -33.05
CA GLY A 96 -8.26 -49.37 -31.71
C GLY A 96 -9.49 -48.70 -31.08
N ILE A 97 -10.08 -49.33 -30.06
CA ILE A 97 -11.28 -48.84 -29.36
C ILE A 97 -11.14 -48.86 -27.83
N GLU A 98 -9.91 -48.92 -27.35
CA GLU A 98 -9.58 -49.08 -25.94
C GLU A 98 -8.53 -48.03 -25.53
N LEU A 99 -8.70 -47.43 -24.35
CA LEU A 99 -7.70 -46.58 -23.72
C LEU A 99 -6.93 -47.34 -22.65
N GLN A 100 -5.68 -46.94 -22.48
CA GLN A 100 -4.77 -47.34 -21.42
C GLN A 100 -4.38 -46.12 -20.62
N ALA A 101 -4.27 -46.24 -19.29
CA ALA A 101 -3.87 -45.11 -18.47
C ALA A 101 -3.24 -45.50 -17.13
N VAL A 102 -2.35 -44.65 -16.65
CA VAL A 102 -1.65 -44.85 -15.37
C VAL A 102 -1.10 -43.53 -14.84
N ILE A 103 -0.99 -43.43 -13.51
CA ILE A 103 -0.32 -42.32 -12.84
C ILE A 103 1.10 -42.76 -12.48
N VAL A 104 2.07 -41.92 -12.81
CA VAL A 104 3.49 -42.15 -12.56
C VAL A 104 4.11 -41.00 -11.78
N LYS A 105 5.06 -41.36 -10.92
CA LYS A 105 6.00 -40.41 -10.33
C LYS A 105 7.28 -40.43 -11.15
N ALA A 106 7.77 -39.25 -11.54
CA ALA A 106 9.06 -39.10 -12.20
C ALA A 106 10.07 -38.46 -11.23
N ASP A 107 11.15 -39.16 -10.89
CA ASP A 107 12.24 -38.56 -10.09
C ASP A 107 13.06 -37.57 -10.93
N LEU A 108 13.09 -37.74 -12.25
CA LEU A 108 13.60 -36.77 -13.21
C LEU A 108 12.49 -36.49 -14.25
N PRO A 109 12.00 -35.24 -14.37
CA PRO A 109 10.92 -34.92 -15.29
C PRO A 109 11.19 -35.40 -16.71
N CYS A 110 10.22 -36.10 -17.30
CA CYS A 110 10.27 -36.57 -18.68
C CYS A 110 11.41 -37.55 -19.02
N ILE A 111 12.00 -38.19 -18.00
CA ILE A 111 13.02 -39.23 -18.19
C ILE A 111 12.42 -40.60 -17.84
N PRO A 112 12.20 -41.49 -18.82
CA PRO A 112 11.44 -42.73 -18.64
C PRO A 112 12.04 -43.68 -17.61
N SER A 113 13.38 -43.72 -17.50
CA SER A 113 14.09 -44.57 -16.53
C SER A 113 13.90 -44.14 -15.07
N SER A 114 13.32 -42.96 -14.84
CA SER A 114 13.03 -42.42 -13.51
C SER A 114 11.58 -42.63 -13.06
N TYR A 115 10.74 -43.22 -13.93
CA TYR A 115 9.33 -43.37 -13.66
C TYR A 115 9.04 -44.53 -12.72
N THR A 116 8.08 -44.31 -11.83
CA THR A 116 7.52 -45.33 -10.96
C THR A 116 6.00 -45.24 -10.98
N GLU A 117 5.33 -46.37 -11.20
CA GLU A 117 3.86 -46.45 -11.15
C GLU A 117 3.36 -46.18 -9.73
N VAL A 118 2.30 -45.37 -9.61
CA VAL A 118 1.72 -45.01 -8.31
C VAL A 118 0.19 -45.17 -8.25
N SER A 119 -0.47 -45.58 -9.34
CA SER A 119 -1.89 -45.92 -9.36
C SER A 119 -2.16 -47.36 -9.79
N ASN A 120 -3.43 -47.78 -9.84
CA ASN A 120 -3.81 -48.90 -10.70
C ASN A 120 -3.46 -48.60 -12.17
N CYS A 121 -3.18 -49.67 -12.91
CA CYS A 121 -2.98 -49.66 -14.35
C CYS A 121 -4.31 -49.96 -15.04
N GLU A 122 -4.81 -49.03 -15.86
CA GLU A 122 -5.93 -49.28 -16.78
C GLU A 122 -5.35 -49.76 -18.11
N ALA A 123 -5.76 -50.95 -18.54
CA ALA A 123 -5.10 -51.66 -19.65
C ALA A 123 -5.95 -51.72 -20.93
N ALA A 124 -7.27 -51.53 -20.84
CA ALA A 124 -8.20 -51.71 -21.95
C ALA A 124 -9.59 -51.10 -21.66
N ALA A 125 -9.65 -49.82 -21.30
CA ALA A 125 -10.91 -49.15 -21.00
C ALA A 125 -11.71 -48.85 -22.28
N THR A 126 -12.95 -49.36 -22.34
CA THR A 126 -13.95 -49.02 -23.38
C THR A 126 -15.06 -48.10 -22.85
N THR A 127 -15.09 -47.86 -21.54
CA THR A 127 -16.07 -47.03 -20.83
C THR A 127 -15.36 -46.22 -19.75
N ASN A 128 -16.09 -45.32 -19.07
CA ASN A 128 -15.56 -44.54 -17.95
C ASN A 128 -14.77 -45.39 -16.95
N PHE A 129 -13.66 -44.84 -16.47
CA PHE A 129 -12.76 -45.49 -15.52
C PHE A 129 -12.12 -44.47 -14.58
N THR A 130 -11.47 -44.98 -13.53
CA THR A 130 -10.78 -44.16 -12.53
C THR A 130 -9.39 -44.73 -12.27
N LEU A 131 -8.41 -43.83 -12.19
CA LEU A 131 -7.08 -44.12 -11.65
C LEU A 131 -7.05 -43.71 -10.18
N ASN A 132 -6.83 -44.68 -9.29
CA ASN A 132 -6.68 -44.53 -7.86
C ASN A 132 -5.19 -44.60 -7.49
N ALA A 133 -4.64 -43.49 -7.00
CA ALA A 133 -3.27 -43.38 -6.50
C ALA A 133 -3.27 -43.13 -4.98
N PRO A 134 -3.10 -44.17 -4.16
CA PRO A 134 -3.15 -44.01 -2.71
C PRO A 134 -1.82 -43.47 -2.14
N GLY A 135 -1.92 -42.64 -1.10
CA GLY A 135 -0.77 -42.25 -0.28
C GLY A 135 0.34 -41.51 -1.02
N LEU A 136 0.00 -40.64 -1.97
CA LEU A 136 0.98 -39.83 -2.69
C LEU A 136 1.73 -38.89 -1.73
N ALA A 137 3.00 -38.67 -2.01
CA ALA A 137 3.87 -37.83 -1.19
C ALA A 137 3.44 -36.35 -1.24
N PRO A 138 3.69 -35.56 -0.19
CA PRO A 138 3.38 -34.13 -0.18
C PRO A 138 4.21 -33.35 -1.20
N SER A 139 3.65 -32.25 -1.72
CA SER A 139 4.32 -31.28 -2.60
C SER A 139 5.10 -31.91 -3.75
N THR A 140 4.57 -33.00 -4.33
CA THR A 140 5.25 -33.81 -5.34
C THR A 140 4.45 -33.78 -6.64
N THR A 141 5.14 -33.62 -7.76
CA THR A 141 4.53 -33.64 -9.10
C THR A 141 4.43 -35.07 -9.63
N TYR A 142 3.26 -35.38 -10.18
CA TYR A 142 2.91 -36.66 -10.78
C TYR A 142 2.39 -36.43 -12.20
N TYR A 143 2.54 -37.45 -13.04
CA TYR A 143 2.06 -37.43 -14.41
C TYR A 143 0.98 -38.48 -14.60
N VAL A 144 -0.08 -38.12 -15.30
CA VAL A 144 -1.10 -39.06 -15.78
C VAL A 144 -0.82 -39.29 -17.25
N VAL A 145 -0.54 -40.55 -17.61
CA VAL A 145 -0.26 -40.95 -18.98
C VAL A 145 -1.49 -41.67 -19.50
N VAL A 146 -1.98 -41.25 -20.67
CA VAL A 146 -3.10 -41.91 -21.36
C VAL A 146 -2.63 -42.31 -22.74
N ASN A 147 -2.87 -43.56 -23.12
CA ASN A 147 -2.42 -44.16 -24.38
C ASN A 147 -3.59 -44.83 -25.11
N GLY A 148 -3.61 -44.70 -26.43
CA GLY A 148 -4.54 -45.46 -27.26
C GLY A 148 -4.03 -46.88 -27.53
N VAL A 149 -4.82 -47.91 -27.25
CA VAL A 149 -4.46 -49.29 -27.60
C VAL A 149 -4.38 -49.45 -29.11
N ALA A 150 -3.35 -50.15 -29.60
CA ALA A 150 -3.17 -50.43 -31.02
C ALA A 150 -4.32 -51.26 -31.62
N GLY A 151 -4.92 -50.73 -32.69
CA GLY A 151 -5.79 -51.47 -33.58
C GLY A 151 -5.02 -52.26 -34.64
N THR A 152 -5.70 -52.64 -35.71
CA THR A 152 -5.05 -53.30 -36.86
C THR A 152 -4.29 -52.33 -37.76
N THR A 153 -4.69 -51.06 -37.78
CA THR A 153 -4.09 -50.02 -38.63
C THR A 153 -3.60 -48.84 -37.83
N GLU A 154 -4.34 -48.42 -36.80
CA GLU A 154 -4.06 -47.20 -36.02
C GLU A 154 -4.39 -47.41 -34.54
N ASN A 155 -3.78 -46.60 -33.67
CA ASN A 155 -4.05 -46.58 -32.24
C ASN A 155 -5.43 -45.97 -31.93
N ALA A 156 -6.05 -46.40 -30.83
CA ALA A 156 -7.33 -45.87 -30.39
C ALA A 156 -7.26 -44.36 -30.13
N GLU A 157 -8.24 -43.62 -30.61
CA GLU A 157 -8.38 -42.19 -30.33
C GLU A 157 -9.76 -41.94 -29.73
N ALA A 158 -9.81 -41.09 -28.71
CA ALA A 158 -11.03 -40.74 -28.02
C ALA A 158 -10.99 -39.30 -27.51
N THR A 159 -12.18 -38.72 -27.40
CA THR A 159 -12.42 -37.54 -26.56
C THR A 159 -13.02 -37.99 -25.23
N PHE A 160 -12.61 -37.35 -24.13
CA PHE A 160 -13.07 -37.69 -22.79
C PHE A 160 -13.03 -36.49 -21.86
N ASP A 161 -13.84 -36.53 -20.81
CA ASP A 161 -13.77 -35.60 -19.69
C ASP A 161 -12.88 -36.17 -18.59
N VAL A 162 -11.92 -35.39 -18.12
CA VAL A 162 -11.02 -35.74 -17.02
C VAL A 162 -11.25 -34.80 -15.84
N SER A 163 -11.26 -35.36 -14.63
CA SER A 163 -11.33 -34.60 -13.38
C SER A 163 -10.53 -35.30 -12.29
N MET A 164 -10.03 -34.55 -11.32
CA MET A 164 -9.31 -35.12 -10.18
C MET A 164 -9.87 -34.69 -8.83
N THR A 165 -9.83 -35.62 -7.88
CA THR A 165 -10.36 -35.47 -6.51
C THR A 165 -9.48 -36.25 -5.52
N GLY A 166 -9.59 -35.94 -4.23
CA GLY A 166 -8.92 -36.69 -3.16
C GLY A 166 -8.07 -35.81 -2.26
N LEU A 167 -7.75 -36.33 -1.06
CA LEU A 167 -7.04 -35.60 -0.02
C LEU A 167 -5.65 -35.11 -0.45
N GLY A 168 -5.01 -35.80 -1.41
CA GLY A 168 -3.70 -35.41 -1.93
C GLY A 168 -3.71 -34.16 -2.81
N VAL A 169 -4.86 -33.77 -3.36
CA VAL A 169 -5.01 -32.60 -4.24
C VAL A 169 -6.09 -31.62 -3.76
N GLU A 170 -6.77 -31.91 -2.66
CA GLU A 170 -7.75 -31.01 -2.06
C GLU A 170 -7.08 -29.69 -1.65
N ARG A 171 -7.75 -28.59 -2.00
CA ARG A 171 -7.36 -27.22 -1.66
C ARG A 171 -8.57 -26.50 -1.09
N ASN A 172 -8.36 -25.74 -0.03
CA ASN A 172 -9.34 -24.83 0.56
C ASN A 172 -8.67 -23.49 0.85
N PRO A 173 -8.28 -22.73 -0.20
CA PRO A 173 -7.61 -21.45 -0.03
C PRO A 173 -8.55 -20.46 0.66
N GLN A 174 -8.06 -19.76 1.68
CA GLN A 174 -8.82 -18.75 2.42
C GLN A 174 -7.96 -17.51 2.67
N ILE A 175 -8.60 -16.35 2.73
CA ILE A 175 -8.03 -15.08 3.20
C ILE A 175 -8.89 -14.52 4.33
N THR A 176 -8.25 -13.94 5.33
CA THR A 176 -8.92 -13.25 6.44
C THR A 176 -8.18 -11.95 6.75
N ILE A 177 -8.91 -10.84 6.85
CA ILE A 177 -8.38 -9.54 7.23
C ILE A 177 -8.73 -9.20 8.68
N SER A 178 -7.87 -8.42 9.33
CA SER A 178 -8.02 -7.97 10.71
C SER A 178 -7.45 -6.58 10.90
N THR A 179 -7.94 -5.86 11.90
CA THR A 179 -7.43 -4.56 12.36
C THR A 179 -7.64 -4.47 13.88
N ASN A 180 -6.94 -3.55 14.54
CA ASN A 180 -7.07 -3.34 15.98
C ASN A 180 -8.32 -2.54 16.34
N ASP A 181 -8.70 -1.57 15.50
CA ASP A 181 -9.78 -0.63 15.76
C ASP A 181 -10.73 -0.54 14.55
N SER A 182 -12.03 -0.66 14.83
CA SER A 182 -13.12 -0.47 13.85
C SER A 182 -13.99 0.74 14.16
N VAL A 183 -13.63 1.47 15.21
CA VAL A 183 -14.27 2.71 15.64
C VAL A 183 -13.16 3.75 15.74
N VAL A 184 -13.12 4.69 14.81
CA VAL A 184 -11.99 5.60 14.63
C VAL A 184 -12.45 7.03 14.42
N CYS A 185 -11.54 7.98 14.58
CA CYS A 185 -11.81 9.39 14.30
C CYS A 185 -11.59 9.70 12.83
N LYS A 186 -12.20 10.79 12.34
CA LYS A 186 -11.94 11.27 10.99
C LYS A 186 -10.43 11.47 10.78
N ASP A 187 -9.93 11.00 9.64
CA ASP A 187 -8.52 11.05 9.20
C ASP A 187 -7.52 10.27 10.07
N GLU A 188 -7.99 9.44 11.00
CA GLU A 188 -7.14 8.52 11.76
C GLU A 188 -6.61 7.40 10.84
N ASN A 189 -5.29 7.13 10.93
CA ASN A 189 -4.68 6.08 10.12
C ASN A 189 -5.02 4.69 10.68
N VAL A 190 -5.64 3.86 9.85
CA VAL A 190 -6.02 2.48 10.20
C VAL A 190 -5.14 1.49 9.45
N VAL A 191 -4.60 0.52 10.19
CA VAL A 191 -3.75 -0.55 9.64
C VAL A 191 -4.54 -1.86 9.60
N PHE A 192 -4.55 -2.51 8.45
CA PHE A 192 -5.14 -3.81 8.20
C PHE A 192 -4.06 -4.85 7.98
N ASN A 193 -4.25 -6.05 8.51
CA ASN A 193 -3.40 -7.20 8.30
C ASN A 193 -4.20 -8.33 7.66
N ALA A 194 -3.71 -8.84 6.53
CA ALA A 194 -4.23 -10.01 5.85
C ALA A 194 -3.50 -11.29 6.30
N SER A 195 -4.24 -12.38 6.41
CA SER A 195 -3.73 -13.71 6.72
C SER A 195 -4.32 -14.70 5.73
N THR A 196 -3.51 -15.65 5.28
CA THR A 196 -3.91 -16.64 4.27
C THR A 196 -3.73 -18.05 4.80
N VAL A 197 -4.63 -18.94 4.38
CA VAL A 197 -4.58 -20.37 4.67
C VAL A 197 -4.67 -21.11 3.34
N ASP A 198 -3.79 -22.11 3.16
CA ASP A 198 -3.76 -22.96 1.96
C ASP A 198 -3.75 -22.19 0.64
N CYS A 199 -3.00 -21.09 0.60
CA CYS A 199 -2.89 -20.22 -0.55
C CYS A 199 -1.41 -20.13 -0.97
N GLY A 200 -1.05 -20.88 -2.02
CA GLY A 200 0.32 -20.90 -2.53
C GLY A 200 0.66 -19.62 -3.30
N ASN A 201 1.83 -19.05 -3.03
CA ASN A 201 2.41 -17.89 -3.74
C ASN A 201 1.44 -16.69 -3.86
N PRO A 202 1.05 -16.03 -2.74
CA PRO A 202 0.30 -14.78 -2.81
C PRO A 202 1.07 -13.75 -3.65
N ILE A 203 0.45 -13.25 -4.73
CA ILE A 203 1.09 -12.29 -5.64
C ILE A 203 0.78 -10.85 -5.19
N ALA A 204 -0.47 -10.61 -4.80
CA ALA A 204 -0.96 -9.32 -4.37
C ALA A 204 -2.31 -9.46 -3.62
N PHE A 205 -2.62 -8.45 -2.81
CA PHE A 205 -3.89 -8.25 -2.10
C PHE A 205 -4.57 -7.01 -2.67
N ASN A 206 -5.77 -7.16 -3.21
CA ASN A 206 -6.60 -6.05 -3.67
C ASN A 206 -7.55 -5.67 -2.55
N TRP A 207 -7.55 -4.41 -2.15
CA TRP A 207 -8.32 -3.88 -1.04
C TRP A 207 -9.50 -3.09 -1.55
N PHE A 208 -10.66 -3.28 -0.92
CA PHE A 208 -11.91 -2.70 -1.33
C PHE A 208 -12.56 -1.96 -0.16
N VAL A 209 -13.15 -0.80 -0.45
CA VAL A 209 -14.05 -0.08 0.45
C VAL A 209 -15.41 0.00 -0.24
N ASN A 210 -16.46 -0.54 0.39
CA ASN A 210 -17.81 -0.62 -0.17
C ASN A 210 -17.86 -1.30 -1.55
N GLY A 211 -16.98 -2.28 -1.79
CA GLY A 211 -16.86 -2.99 -3.06
C GLY A 211 -16.11 -2.24 -4.16
N VAL A 212 -15.56 -1.05 -3.89
CA VAL A 212 -14.71 -0.30 -4.82
C VAL A 212 -13.24 -0.53 -4.45
N GLU A 213 -12.43 -0.92 -5.44
CA GLU A 213 -10.99 -1.13 -5.23
C GLU A 213 -10.30 0.20 -4.89
N VAL A 214 -9.63 0.25 -3.73
CA VAL A 214 -8.92 1.42 -3.22
C VAL A 214 -7.41 1.28 -3.28
N GLY A 215 -6.90 0.06 -3.47
CA GLY A 215 -5.47 -0.16 -3.62
C GLY A 215 -5.07 -1.63 -3.71
N THR A 216 -3.82 -1.85 -4.10
CA THR A 216 -3.20 -3.18 -4.20
C THR A 216 -1.89 -3.19 -3.42
N THR A 217 -1.69 -4.20 -2.58
CA THR A 217 -0.45 -4.37 -1.81
C THR A 217 0.20 -5.72 -2.12
N ILE A 218 1.54 -5.78 -2.06
CA ILE A 218 2.27 -7.05 -2.17
C ILE A 218 2.43 -7.65 -0.77
N ASP A 219 2.76 -6.81 0.21
CA ASP A 219 2.77 -7.19 1.61
C ASP A 219 1.33 -7.36 2.13
N PRO A 220 1.10 -8.23 3.13
CA PRO A 220 -0.22 -8.47 3.71
C PRO A 220 -0.67 -7.35 4.65
N VAL A 221 -0.29 -6.11 4.36
CA VAL A 221 -0.58 -4.93 5.17
C VAL A 221 -1.14 -3.83 4.27
N PHE A 222 -2.23 -3.19 4.70
CA PHE A 222 -2.83 -2.04 4.04
C PHE A 222 -3.14 -0.96 5.07
N GLU A 223 -2.88 0.30 4.71
CA GLU A 223 -3.12 1.44 5.57
C GLU A 223 -3.95 2.48 4.85
N THR A 224 -4.92 3.07 5.54
CA THR A 224 -5.73 4.15 5.01
C THR A 224 -6.26 5.06 6.12
N LYS A 225 -6.45 6.33 5.79
CA LYS A 225 -7.14 7.35 6.60
C LYS A 225 -8.46 7.81 5.98
N ASP A 226 -8.74 7.36 4.76
CA ASP A 226 -9.84 7.87 3.92
C ASP A 226 -11.15 7.11 4.17
N LEU A 227 -11.38 6.65 5.40
CA LEU A 227 -12.60 5.95 5.81
C LEU A 227 -13.69 6.95 6.23
N ASN A 228 -14.94 6.56 5.99
CA ASN A 228 -16.15 7.28 6.39
C ASN A 228 -17.08 6.38 7.20
N ASP A 229 -18.03 6.99 7.90
CA ASP A 229 -18.97 6.26 8.75
C ASP A 229 -19.82 5.30 7.92
N GLY A 230 -19.87 4.04 8.35
CA GLY A 230 -20.57 2.96 7.65
C GLY A 230 -19.77 2.28 6.53
N ASP A 231 -18.51 2.68 6.29
CA ASP A 231 -17.66 2.01 5.31
C ASP A 231 -17.40 0.55 5.68
N VAL A 232 -17.36 -0.31 4.67
CA VAL A 232 -17.07 -1.74 4.80
C VAL A 232 -15.81 -2.08 4.01
N VAL A 233 -14.80 -2.59 4.70
CA VAL A 233 -13.51 -2.99 4.12
C VAL A 233 -13.49 -4.50 3.87
N SER A 234 -12.98 -4.89 2.70
CA SER A 234 -12.70 -6.28 2.33
C SER A 234 -11.43 -6.36 1.49
N ALA A 235 -10.88 -7.56 1.35
CA ALA A 235 -9.77 -7.85 0.46
C ALA A 235 -10.08 -9.05 -0.44
N GLU A 236 -9.51 -9.04 -1.63
CA GLU A 236 -9.51 -10.18 -2.54
C GLU A 236 -8.09 -10.49 -2.99
N MET A 237 -7.84 -11.76 -3.30
CA MET A 237 -6.57 -12.18 -3.87
C MET A 237 -6.74 -13.41 -4.76
N ILE A 238 -5.70 -13.67 -5.56
CA ILE A 238 -5.59 -14.88 -6.36
C ILE A 238 -4.54 -15.79 -5.73
N CYS A 239 -4.96 -17.02 -5.41
CA CYS A 239 -4.10 -18.10 -4.95
C CYS A 239 -3.59 -18.93 -6.13
N PHE A 240 -2.36 -19.40 -5.99
CA PHE A 240 -1.65 -20.28 -6.93
C PHE A 240 -1.31 -19.62 -8.27
N THR A 241 -0.13 -19.94 -8.81
CA THR A 241 0.30 -19.47 -10.13
C THR A 241 -0.40 -20.22 -11.26
N GLN A 242 -0.69 -21.49 -11.00
CA GLN A 242 -1.39 -22.45 -11.85
C GLN A 242 -2.67 -22.89 -11.13
N CYS A 243 -3.76 -23.12 -11.88
CA CYS A 243 -5.08 -23.38 -11.29
C CYS A 243 -5.49 -22.26 -10.32
N ARG A 244 -5.61 -21.04 -10.87
CA ARG A 244 -5.85 -19.82 -10.10
C ARG A 244 -7.21 -19.87 -9.41
N ASP A 245 -7.19 -19.73 -8.09
CA ASP A 245 -8.40 -19.60 -7.28
C ASP A 245 -8.50 -18.17 -6.76
N THR A 246 -9.64 -17.52 -7.01
CA THR A 246 -9.92 -16.19 -6.45
C THR A 246 -10.62 -16.37 -5.11
N VAL A 247 -10.08 -15.74 -4.07
CA VAL A 247 -10.63 -15.80 -2.72
C VAL A 247 -10.91 -14.40 -2.20
N SER A 248 -12.03 -14.25 -1.50
CA SER A 248 -12.46 -13.00 -0.87
C SER A 248 -12.43 -13.17 0.65
N SER A 249 -12.07 -12.10 1.36
CA SER A 249 -11.94 -12.10 2.82
C SER A 249 -13.28 -11.96 3.53
N ASN A 250 -13.25 -12.05 4.86
CA ASN A 250 -14.27 -11.43 5.71
C ASN A 250 -14.34 -9.91 5.48
N THR A 251 -15.45 -9.31 5.90
CA THR A 251 -15.65 -7.86 5.86
C THR A 251 -15.49 -7.24 7.24
N ILE A 252 -14.98 -6.01 7.31
CA ILE A 252 -14.89 -5.21 8.54
C ILE A 252 -15.68 -3.91 8.33
N SER A 253 -16.71 -3.68 9.13
CA SER A 253 -17.51 -2.44 9.10
C SER A 253 -16.94 -1.40 10.06
N PHE A 254 -16.91 -0.14 9.64
CA PHE A 254 -16.37 0.97 10.42
C PHE A 254 -17.46 1.91 10.93
N THR A 255 -17.25 2.39 12.15
CA THR A 255 -17.88 3.61 12.66
C THR A 255 -16.83 4.71 12.68
N VAL A 256 -17.05 5.78 11.94
CA VAL A 256 -16.10 6.90 11.89
C VAL A 256 -16.74 8.12 12.51
N TYR A 257 -16.15 8.60 13.60
CA TYR A 257 -16.62 9.82 14.25
C TYR A 257 -15.99 11.03 13.59
N ASP A 258 -16.85 11.85 13.01
CA ASP A 258 -16.53 13.17 12.47
C ASP A 258 -17.44 14.20 13.12
N PHE A 259 -16.86 15.31 13.58
CA PHE A 259 -17.61 16.41 14.17
C PHE A 259 -16.85 17.72 14.02
N VAL A 260 -17.62 18.81 13.96
CA VAL A 260 -17.06 20.15 13.75
C VAL A 260 -16.31 20.60 14.99
N VAL A 261 -15.06 21.01 14.80
CA VAL A 261 -14.25 21.80 15.73
C VAL A 261 -13.58 22.87 14.88
N ASP A 262 -13.84 24.13 15.19
CA ASP A 262 -13.31 25.30 14.50
C ASP A 262 -12.81 26.27 15.58
N ALA A 263 -11.51 26.55 15.59
CA ALA A 263 -10.89 27.48 16.52
C ALA A 263 -11.14 28.95 16.13
N GLY A 264 -11.71 29.20 14.95
CA GLY A 264 -11.91 30.52 14.39
C GLY A 264 -10.67 31.03 13.66
N PRO A 265 -10.74 32.25 13.09
CA PRO A 265 -9.64 32.83 12.33
C PRO A 265 -8.50 33.31 13.24
N ASP A 266 -7.32 33.49 12.65
CA ASP A 266 -6.20 34.19 13.30
C ASP A 266 -6.58 35.63 13.66
N LEU A 267 -6.04 36.11 14.79
CA LEU A 267 -6.34 37.42 15.35
C LEU A 267 -5.06 38.22 15.64
N TYR A 268 -5.19 39.54 15.70
CA TYR A 268 -4.08 40.47 15.96
C TYR A 268 -4.45 41.38 17.13
N ILE A 269 -3.53 41.51 18.09
CA ILE A 269 -3.67 42.41 19.24
C ILE A 269 -2.37 43.17 19.48
N THR A 270 -2.45 44.32 20.14
CA THR A 270 -1.26 44.97 20.70
C THR A 270 -0.96 44.44 22.11
N GLN A 271 0.30 44.47 22.52
CA GLN A 271 0.70 43.96 23.83
C GLN A 271 -0.09 44.61 24.97
N GLY A 272 -0.72 43.77 25.80
CA GLY A 272 -1.56 44.20 26.92
C GLY A 272 -3.06 44.33 26.59
N GLU A 273 -3.46 44.15 25.34
CA GLU A 273 -4.87 44.02 24.97
C GLU A 273 -5.42 42.61 25.22
N GLU A 274 -6.76 42.51 25.23
CA GLU A 274 -7.49 41.26 25.31
C GLU A 274 -8.40 41.10 24.10
N VAL A 275 -8.64 39.86 23.67
CA VAL A 275 -9.52 39.52 22.56
C VAL A 275 -10.36 38.28 22.88
N MET A 276 -11.58 38.23 22.36
CA MET A 276 -12.44 37.06 22.46
C MET A 276 -12.18 36.11 21.29
N LEU A 277 -11.93 34.83 21.58
CA LEU A 277 -11.85 33.80 20.55
C LEU A 277 -13.26 33.40 20.10
N GLU A 278 -13.39 33.00 18.84
CA GLU A 278 -14.68 32.70 18.20
C GLU A 278 -14.79 31.20 17.86
N GLY A 279 -14.48 30.34 18.83
CA GLY A 279 -14.55 28.89 18.63
C GLY A 279 -15.97 28.38 18.36
N GLU A 280 -16.06 27.30 17.60
CA GLU A 280 -17.29 26.57 17.32
C GLU A 280 -17.07 25.04 17.39
N THR A 281 -17.97 24.31 18.03
CA THR A 281 -17.99 22.85 17.98
C THR A 281 -19.38 22.30 18.20
N SER A 282 -19.66 21.11 17.65
CA SER A 282 -20.91 20.38 17.92
C SER A 282 -20.86 19.54 19.21
N GLN A 283 -19.73 19.50 19.92
CA GLN A 283 -19.56 18.68 21.12
C GLN A 283 -19.87 19.44 22.42
N SER A 284 -20.34 18.72 23.44
CA SER A 284 -20.59 19.29 24.77
C SER A 284 -19.33 19.33 25.65
N THR A 285 -18.34 18.49 25.34
CA THR A 285 -17.05 18.45 26.03
C THR A 285 -16.00 19.01 25.11
N PHE A 286 -15.39 20.12 25.50
CA PHE A 286 -14.33 20.78 24.74
C PHE A 286 -13.45 21.58 25.68
N TYR A 287 -12.25 21.92 25.24
CA TYR A 287 -11.33 22.77 25.98
C TYR A 287 -10.31 23.42 25.05
N TRP A 288 -9.76 24.56 25.50
CA TRP A 288 -8.68 25.27 24.86
C TRP A 288 -7.32 24.94 25.48
N THR A 289 -6.27 24.85 24.65
CA THR A 289 -4.87 24.82 25.10
C THR A 289 -4.01 25.76 24.24
N PRO A 290 -2.88 26.30 24.74
CA PRO A 290 -2.41 26.22 26.11
C PRO A 290 -3.29 27.05 27.07
N ILE A 291 -3.26 26.72 28.36
CA ILE A 291 -3.91 27.53 29.42
C ILE A 291 -2.98 28.70 29.79
N TYR A 292 -2.67 29.54 28.80
CA TYR A 292 -1.80 30.70 28.92
C TYR A 292 -2.59 31.97 28.66
N ASN A 293 -2.61 32.89 29.64
CA ASN A 293 -3.32 34.17 29.56
C ASN A 293 -4.74 34.05 28.97
N ILE A 294 -5.51 33.11 29.51
CA ILE A 294 -6.88 32.80 29.11
C ILE A 294 -7.77 32.85 30.34
N ASN A 295 -8.96 33.45 30.22
CA ASN A 295 -9.86 33.62 31.37
C ASN A 295 -10.46 32.29 31.86
N ASP A 296 -10.91 31.43 30.95
CA ASP A 296 -11.42 30.09 31.21
C ASP A 296 -11.32 29.24 29.94
N ALA A 297 -10.47 28.22 29.97
CA ALA A 297 -10.23 27.32 28.85
C ALA A 297 -11.43 26.42 28.49
N ASN A 298 -12.49 26.38 29.30
CA ASN A 298 -13.69 25.58 29.03
C ASN A 298 -14.86 26.42 28.49
N LEU A 299 -14.64 27.69 28.19
CA LEU A 299 -15.58 28.49 27.40
C LEU A 299 -15.34 28.26 25.93
N LEU A 300 -16.41 28.20 25.14
CA LEU A 300 -16.28 28.05 23.69
C LEU A 300 -15.69 29.32 23.06
N LYS A 301 -16.03 30.48 23.66
CA LYS A 301 -15.56 31.82 23.28
C LYS A 301 -14.86 32.50 24.47
N PRO A 302 -13.66 32.04 24.85
CA PRO A 302 -12.89 32.62 25.96
C PRO A 302 -12.32 33.99 25.58
N ILE A 303 -11.92 34.75 26.59
CA ILE A 303 -11.11 35.96 26.42
C ILE A 303 -9.66 35.59 26.70
N VAL A 304 -8.76 35.94 25.77
CA VAL A 304 -7.32 35.74 25.87
C VAL A 304 -6.58 37.07 25.81
N PHE A 305 -5.42 37.11 26.47
CA PHE A 305 -4.55 38.29 26.59
C PHE A 305 -3.06 37.88 26.58
N PRO A 306 -2.60 37.14 25.55
CA PRO A 306 -1.22 36.68 25.49
C PRO A 306 -0.23 37.85 25.41
N ASN A 307 0.93 37.74 26.06
CA ASN A 307 1.97 38.78 26.02
C ASN A 307 2.92 38.63 24.82
N GLU A 308 2.86 37.51 24.13
CA GLU A 308 3.66 37.12 22.96
C GLU A 308 2.75 36.34 22.00
N THR A 309 3.07 36.33 20.71
CA THR A 309 2.30 35.58 19.70
C THR A 309 2.09 34.13 20.14
N THR A 310 0.83 33.71 20.26
CA THR A 310 0.45 32.42 20.84
C THR A 310 -0.54 31.69 19.93
N THR A 311 -0.27 30.43 19.63
CA THR A 311 -1.22 29.52 18.98
C THR A 311 -2.07 28.83 20.04
N TYR A 312 -3.39 28.95 19.91
CA TYR A 312 -4.38 28.26 20.73
C TYR A 312 -5.04 27.14 19.91
N TYR A 313 -5.39 26.04 20.59
CA TYR A 313 -6.00 24.85 20.04
C TYR A 313 -7.33 24.63 20.74
N LEU A 314 -8.41 24.55 19.98
CA LEU A 314 -9.70 24.10 20.47
C LEU A 314 -9.80 22.60 20.22
N THR A 315 -10.01 21.82 21.28
CA THR A 315 -10.22 20.37 21.17
C THR A 315 -11.63 20.01 21.62
N GLY A 316 -12.38 19.30 20.77
CA GLY A 316 -13.68 18.72 21.10
C GLY A 316 -13.58 17.22 21.38
N TYR A 317 -14.43 16.71 22.27
CA TYR A 317 -14.49 15.29 22.63
C TYR A 317 -15.93 14.78 22.67
N ASN A 318 -16.19 13.65 22.00
CA ASN A 318 -17.52 13.05 21.92
C ASN A 318 -17.71 11.79 22.79
N GLY A 319 -16.71 11.40 23.59
CA GLY A 319 -16.71 10.13 24.32
C GLY A 319 -15.81 9.05 23.71
N HIS A 320 -15.43 9.20 22.43
CA HIS A 320 -14.57 8.28 21.71
C HIS A 320 -13.36 8.99 21.11
N CYS A 321 -13.61 10.13 20.45
CA CYS A 321 -12.66 10.82 19.61
C CYS A 321 -12.36 12.23 20.10
N TYR A 322 -11.10 12.62 19.94
CA TYR A 322 -10.64 14.00 20.09
C TYR A 322 -10.33 14.55 18.69
N ILE A 323 -10.99 15.65 18.33
CA ILE A 323 -10.70 16.42 17.12
C ILE A 323 -10.25 17.80 17.57
N SER A 324 -9.22 18.35 16.95
CA SER A 324 -8.65 19.64 17.30
C SER A 324 -8.50 20.53 16.08
N ASP A 325 -8.73 21.81 16.28
CA ASP A 325 -8.39 22.87 15.35
C ASP A 325 -7.51 23.92 16.06
N GLU A 326 -6.78 24.73 15.29
CA GLU A 326 -5.83 25.72 15.81
C GLU A 326 -6.06 27.12 15.23
N MET A 327 -5.70 28.13 16.01
CA MET A 327 -5.67 29.53 15.57
C MET A 327 -4.54 30.29 16.27
N THR A 328 -3.97 31.31 15.62
CA THR A 328 -2.89 32.13 16.19
C THR A 328 -3.33 33.54 16.53
N VAL A 329 -3.08 33.95 17.79
CA VAL A 329 -3.19 35.35 18.21
C VAL A 329 -1.80 35.98 18.08
N PHE A 330 -1.64 36.84 17.08
CA PHE A 330 -0.42 37.61 16.87
C PHE A 330 -0.38 38.82 17.80
N VAL A 331 0.72 38.97 18.54
CA VAL A 331 0.91 40.08 19.48
C VAL A 331 1.94 41.05 18.93
N GLU A 332 1.52 42.28 18.67
CA GLU A 332 2.39 43.38 18.28
C GLU A 332 2.84 44.16 19.52
N ASN A 333 4.15 44.24 19.76
CA ASN A 333 4.68 45.01 20.87
C ASN A 333 4.61 46.51 20.59
N THR A 334 4.20 47.29 21.59
CA THR A 334 4.32 48.75 21.53
C THR A 334 5.77 49.16 21.60
N LEU A 335 6.17 50.16 20.81
CA LEU A 335 7.55 50.64 20.81
C LEU A 335 7.94 51.24 22.18
N GLU A 336 8.83 50.56 22.90
CA GLU A 336 9.40 51.02 24.18
C GLU A 336 10.92 51.07 24.11
N ILE A 337 11.49 52.26 24.32
CA ILE A 337 12.93 52.49 24.31
C ILE A 337 13.43 52.65 25.74
N PRO A 338 13.98 51.61 26.38
CA PRO A 338 14.42 51.69 27.76
C PRO A 338 15.61 52.64 27.90
N ASN A 339 15.72 53.27 29.06
CA ASN A 339 16.76 54.27 29.34
C ASN A 339 17.96 53.70 30.10
N THR A 340 18.00 52.39 30.37
CA THR A 340 19.03 51.73 31.20
C THR A 340 19.17 50.25 30.82
N PHE A 341 20.39 49.71 30.84
CA PHE A 341 20.67 48.28 30.77
C PHE A 341 22.00 47.95 31.48
N SER A 342 22.24 46.68 31.80
CA SER A 342 23.34 46.21 32.65
C SER A 342 24.16 45.10 31.99
N PRO A 343 25.12 45.43 31.10
CA PRO A 343 25.97 44.43 30.44
C PRO A 343 27.02 43.85 31.40
N ASN A 344 26.59 42.98 32.32
CA ASN A 344 27.39 42.36 33.38
C ASN A 344 27.54 40.83 33.21
N GLY A 345 26.81 40.22 32.27
CA GLY A 345 26.86 38.80 31.93
C GLY A 345 25.98 37.90 32.81
N ASP A 346 24.98 38.45 33.52
CA ASP A 346 24.04 37.66 34.33
C ASP A 346 22.80 37.17 33.57
N GLY A 347 22.67 37.54 32.28
CA GLY A 347 21.57 37.19 31.40
C GLY A 347 20.34 38.10 31.52
N ILE A 348 20.37 39.14 32.37
CA ILE A 348 19.26 40.06 32.60
C ILE A 348 19.64 41.47 32.12
N ASN A 349 18.95 41.99 31.10
CA ASN A 349 19.23 43.30 30.49
C ASN A 349 20.71 43.48 30.08
N ASP A 350 21.35 42.41 29.62
CA ASP A 350 22.77 42.41 29.19
C ASP A 350 23.00 43.15 27.86
N ASP A 351 21.94 43.29 27.10
CA ASP A 351 21.85 44.05 25.87
C ASP A 351 20.72 45.07 25.98
N TRP A 352 20.84 46.14 25.21
CA TRP A 352 19.82 47.18 25.14
C TRP A 352 18.68 46.72 24.24
N GLU A 353 17.75 45.94 24.78
CA GLU A 353 16.53 45.53 24.10
C GLU A 353 15.59 46.73 23.92
N ILE A 354 15.04 46.92 22.73
CA ILE A 354 14.01 47.93 22.45
C ILE A 354 12.77 47.13 22.03
N LEU A 355 11.72 47.14 22.85
CA LEU A 355 10.49 46.39 22.56
C LEU A 355 9.73 47.08 21.42
N GLY A 356 9.08 46.31 20.54
CA GLY A 356 8.30 46.83 19.40
C GLY A 356 9.14 47.38 18.25
N ILE A 357 10.47 47.32 18.33
CA ILE A 357 11.38 47.77 17.26
C ILE A 357 11.36 46.82 16.05
N GLU A 358 10.96 45.57 16.25
CA GLU A 358 10.80 44.53 15.24
C GLU A 358 9.77 44.89 14.16
N ASN A 359 8.79 45.74 14.51
CA ASN A 359 7.81 46.30 13.57
C ASN A 359 8.46 47.30 12.59
N PHE A 360 9.71 47.70 12.83
CA PHE A 360 10.46 48.68 12.05
C PHE A 360 11.80 48.08 11.56
N PRO A 361 11.77 47.13 10.61
CA PRO A 361 12.96 46.39 10.18
C PRO A 361 14.05 47.28 9.56
N ASP A 362 13.66 48.44 9.02
CA ASP A 362 14.56 49.43 8.40
C ASP A 362 15.03 50.54 9.35
N CYS A 363 14.70 50.43 10.65
CA CYS A 363 15.08 51.44 11.63
C CYS A 363 16.59 51.71 11.64
N PHE A 364 16.98 52.94 11.95
CA PHE A 364 18.36 53.37 12.06
C PHE A 364 18.62 53.94 13.45
N ILE A 365 19.49 53.25 14.19
CA ILE A 365 19.81 53.57 15.58
C ILE A 365 21.23 54.12 15.64
N GLN A 366 21.43 55.21 16.37
CA GLN A 366 22.73 55.79 16.68
C GLN A 366 22.81 56.08 18.17
N VAL A 367 23.93 55.75 18.80
CA VAL A 367 24.23 56.06 20.20
C VAL A 367 25.52 56.86 20.28
N TYR A 368 25.53 57.90 21.09
CA TYR A 368 26.59 58.88 21.22
C TYR A 368 27.11 58.94 22.66
N ASN A 369 28.41 59.19 22.81
CA ASN A 369 28.98 59.56 24.10
C ASN A 369 28.72 61.05 24.43
N ARG A 370 29.11 61.49 25.64
CA ARG A 370 28.95 62.88 26.10
C ARG A 370 29.68 63.95 25.28
N TRP A 371 30.58 63.56 24.38
CA TRP A 371 31.29 64.47 23.48
C TRP A 371 30.67 64.51 22.07
N GLY A 372 29.53 63.84 21.86
CA GLY A 372 28.83 63.78 20.57
C GLY A 372 29.46 62.81 19.57
N GLN A 373 30.36 61.93 19.99
CA GLN A 373 30.92 60.89 19.10
C GLN A 373 30.02 59.67 19.09
N VAL A 374 29.72 59.13 17.90
CA VAL A 374 28.99 57.86 17.73
C VAL A 374 29.82 56.74 18.33
N VAL A 375 29.20 55.97 19.23
CA VAL A 375 29.78 54.78 19.86
C VAL A 375 29.09 53.48 19.43
N PHE A 376 27.88 53.56 18.89
CA PHE A 376 27.16 52.43 18.30
C PHE A 376 26.22 52.95 17.20
N GLN A 377 26.13 52.25 16.08
CA GLN A 377 25.09 52.48 15.08
C GLN A 377 24.70 51.20 14.34
N THR A 378 23.45 51.10 13.93
CA THR A 378 22.98 49.98 13.11
C THR A 378 21.75 50.33 12.27
N THR A 379 21.59 49.65 11.14
CA THR A 379 20.33 49.57 10.39
C THR A 379 19.69 48.20 10.66
N GLY A 380 18.43 48.22 11.06
CA GLY A 380 17.73 47.08 11.66
C GLY A 380 18.26 46.76 13.06
N TYR A 381 17.37 46.29 13.94
CA TYR A 381 17.70 45.97 15.33
C TYR A 381 17.21 44.57 15.79
N PRO A 382 17.52 43.50 15.05
CA PRO A 382 17.22 42.13 15.49
C PRO A 382 18.12 41.72 16.67
N ILE A 383 17.80 40.59 17.32
CA ILE A 383 18.45 40.13 18.57
C ILE A 383 19.98 40.08 18.49
N GLU A 384 20.55 39.69 17.35
CA GLU A 384 21.99 39.58 17.12
C GLU A 384 22.71 40.94 17.01
N LYS A 385 21.97 42.02 16.73
CA LYS A 385 22.51 43.39 16.62
C LYS A 385 22.25 44.25 17.85
N ARG A 386 21.57 43.73 18.87
CA ARG A 386 21.28 44.48 20.10
C ARG A 386 22.57 44.96 20.76
N TRP A 387 22.55 46.21 21.21
CA TRP A 387 23.74 46.88 21.70
C TRP A 387 24.13 46.38 23.10
N LYS A 388 25.32 45.78 23.20
CA LYS A 388 25.86 45.21 24.45
C LYS A 388 26.75 46.17 25.25
N GLY A 389 26.59 47.48 25.04
CA GLY A 389 27.40 48.51 25.71
C GLY A 389 28.87 48.56 25.28
N ASN A 390 29.15 48.12 24.06
CA ASN A 390 30.47 48.17 23.43
C ASN A 390 30.56 49.33 22.42
N SER A 391 31.75 49.88 22.24
CA SER A 391 32.04 50.83 21.16
C SER A 391 32.02 50.14 19.79
N GLU A 392 31.97 50.92 18.71
CA GLU A 392 32.19 50.45 17.33
C GLU A 392 33.46 49.59 17.16
N SER A 393 34.47 49.80 18.01
CA SER A 393 35.72 49.01 18.02
C SER A 393 35.64 47.70 18.81
N GLY A 394 34.47 47.35 19.34
CA GLY A 394 34.23 46.17 20.17
C GLY A 394 34.65 46.31 21.64
N LYS A 395 35.23 47.44 22.05
CA LYS A 395 35.66 47.66 23.45
C LYS A 395 34.48 48.02 24.37
N PRO A 396 34.39 47.46 25.59
CA PRO A 396 33.41 47.87 26.58
C PRO A 396 33.50 49.36 26.90
N LEU A 397 32.37 50.05 26.85
CA LEU A 397 32.27 51.46 27.19
C LEU A 397 32.11 51.66 28.70
N ALA A 398 32.56 52.77 29.27
CA ALA A 398 32.43 53.03 30.70
C ALA A 398 30.97 53.15 31.16
N SER A 399 30.68 52.78 32.41
CA SER A 399 29.38 53.03 33.02
C SER A 399 29.06 54.52 33.04
N GLY A 400 27.82 54.87 32.70
CA GLY A 400 27.39 56.26 32.52
C GLY A 400 26.31 56.40 31.45
N SER A 401 25.82 57.64 31.29
CA SER A 401 24.77 57.96 30.32
C SER A 401 25.32 58.24 28.93
N TYR A 402 24.67 57.63 27.95
CA TYR A 402 24.86 57.82 26.52
C TYR A 402 23.57 58.40 25.93
N TYR A 403 23.66 58.97 24.74
CA TYR A 403 22.53 59.63 24.07
C TYR A 403 22.15 58.85 22.84
N TYR A 404 20.90 58.49 22.64
CA TYR A 404 20.46 57.77 21.46
C TYR A 404 19.64 58.65 20.51
N VAL A 405 19.67 58.27 19.24
CA VAL A 405 18.76 58.71 18.18
C VAL A 405 18.25 57.46 17.49
N VAL A 406 16.95 57.18 17.59
CA VAL A 406 16.28 56.07 16.92
C VAL A 406 15.36 56.64 15.85
N ASN A 407 15.71 56.43 14.58
CA ASN A 407 14.89 56.80 13.44
C ASN A 407 14.20 55.53 12.92
N LEU A 408 12.87 55.43 13.07
CA LEU A 408 12.13 54.23 12.64
C LEU A 408 12.06 54.08 11.11
N ARG A 409 12.31 55.16 10.36
CA ARG A 409 12.16 55.23 8.90
C ARG A 409 10.79 54.76 8.41
N ASP A 410 9.77 54.98 9.21
CA ASP A 410 8.38 54.66 8.90
C ASP A 410 7.58 55.95 8.65
N ALA A 411 6.64 55.91 7.70
CA ALA A 411 5.87 57.08 7.29
C ALA A 411 4.95 57.64 8.39
N ASN A 412 4.63 56.85 9.42
CA ASN A 412 3.84 57.31 10.56
C ASN A 412 4.70 58.02 11.64
N TYR A 413 6.02 58.00 11.49
CA TYR A 413 6.98 58.52 12.49
C TYR A 413 8.02 59.43 11.84
N ASP A 414 7.62 60.68 11.55
CA ASP A 414 8.45 61.67 10.85
C ASP A 414 9.66 62.16 11.67
N GLU A 415 9.59 62.11 13.01
CA GLU A 415 10.64 62.59 13.90
C GLU A 415 11.36 61.43 14.61
N PRO A 416 12.70 61.42 14.66
CA PRO A 416 13.43 60.39 15.37
C PRO A 416 13.30 60.54 16.90
N PHE A 417 13.18 59.42 17.58
CA PHE A 417 13.19 59.35 19.04
C PHE A 417 14.58 59.67 19.57
N LYS A 418 14.64 60.56 20.57
CA LYS A 418 15.90 61.01 21.18
C LYS A 418 15.79 60.88 22.69
N GLY A 419 16.84 60.39 23.31
CA GLY A 419 16.85 60.22 24.75
C GLY A 419 18.21 59.80 25.26
N THR A 420 18.23 59.34 26.51
CA THR A 420 19.43 58.82 27.16
C THR A 420 19.28 57.35 27.45
N VAL A 421 20.37 56.60 27.27
CA VAL A 421 20.50 55.21 27.73
C VAL A 421 21.71 55.12 28.66
N THR A 422 21.53 54.56 29.85
CA THR A 422 22.56 54.46 30.88
C THR A 422 23.09 53.05 30.97
N ILE A 423 24.41 52.91 30.89
CA ILE A 423 25.11 51.64 31.16
C ILE A 423 25.41 51.58 32.66
N ILE A 424 24.91 50.54 33.33
CA ILE A 424 25.24 50.19 34.71
C ILE A 424 26.04 48.88 34.70
N ARG A 425 27.02 48.73 35.58
CA ARG A 425 27.77 47.48 35.75
C ARG A 425 28.00 47.17 37.21
#